data_AF-A0A7L1ZWK0-F1
#
_entry.id   AF-A0A7L1ZWK0-F1
#
_cell.length_a   1.000
_cell.length_b   1.000
_cell.length_c   1.000
_cell.angle_alpha   90.00
_cell.angle_beta   90.00
_cell.angle_gamma   90.00
#
_symmetry.space_group_name_H-M   'P 1'
#
loop_
_entity.id
_entity.type
_entity.pdbx_description
1 polymer ?
#
loop_
_entity_poly.entity_id
_entity_poly.type
_entity_poly.pdbx_seq_one_letter_code
_entity_poly.pdbx_strand_id
1 'polypeptide(L)'
;AVGIGFYGNSETNDGVFQLLYALDHANQTLTGIDSLVASTTLQMQGALEQHLARLNELLASRGDYVQTLKFAQQLAGSIVLQLQGLPAWRGVSADLTELSGQVAYVEYYRWLAYLLFFILVLTVCLLACLGLAKHSRCLLVMMLCCGLLMLVLSWASMAVDTAAAVGTSDFCVAPDKFIMNQTDNEISAEVVHYYLYCDQSLSSPFQQALTVFQRSLTTMQIQIQGLIQYALPLFPTAEKDLLGVQQLLNSSETSLHQLTALLDCRGLHKDYLDGLIGICYDGVEGLLYLGLFSLLAAAAFSTVTCAAPRAWRQLAGR
;
A
#
# COMPACT_ATOMS: atom_id res chain seq x y z
N ALA A 1 -7.40 -9.48 32.61
CA ALA A 1 -6.68 -8.27 32.14
C ALA A 1 -5.56 -8.65 31.18
N VAL A 2 -4.39 -9.11 31.66
CA VAL A 2 -3.19 -9.29 30.81
C VAL A 2 -3.40 -10.18 29.56
N GLY A 3 -4.13 -11.30 29.67
CA GLY A 3 -4.44 -12.13 28.50
C GLY A 3 -5.26 -11.42 27.41
N ILE A 4 -6.21 -10.57 27.80
CA ILE A 4 -6.99 -9.73 26.89
C ILE A 4 -6.08 -8.68 26.24
N GLY A 5 -5.14 -8.12 27.00
CA GLY A 5 -4.14 -7.18 26.48
C GLY A 5 -3.24 -7.80 25.42
N PHE A 6 -2.74 -9.03 25.64
CA PHE A 6 -1.96 -9.74 24.63
C PHE A 6 -2.76 -10.00 23.35
N TYR A 7 -4.02 -10.42 23.50
CA TYR A 7 -4.92 -10.62 22.36
C TYR A 7 -5.11 -9.31 21.59
N GLY A 8 -5.56 -8.24 22.25
CA GLY A 8 -5.75 -6.94 21.60
C GLY A 8 -4.49 -6.36 20.98
N ASN A 9 -3.33 -6.53 21.60
CA ASN A 9 -2.06 -6.09 21.04
C ASN A 9 -1.67 -6.84 19.76
N SER A 10 -1.99 -8.14 19.69
CA SER A 10 -1.79 -8.99 18.50
C SER A 10 -2.77 -8.60 17.40
N GLU A 11 -4.06 -8.51 17.70
CA GLU A 11 -5.09 -8.16 16.72
C GLU A 11 -4.84 -6.76 16.11
N THR A 12 -4.47 -5.78 16.93
CA THR A 12 -4.09 -4.44 16.42
C THR A 12 -2.90 -4.52 15.47
N ASN A 13 -1.90 -5.33 15.82
CA ASN A 13 -0.70 -5.52 15.02
C ASN A 13 -1.02 -6.23 13.70
N ASP A 14 -1.85 -7.27 13.73
CA ASP A 14 -2.24 -8.02 12.53
C ASP A 14 -3.04 -7.12 11.57
N GLY A 15 -3.96 -6.30 12.09
CA GLY A 15 -4.68 -5.28 11.32
C GLY A 15 -3.76 -4.24 10.67
N VAL A 16 -2.75 -3.75 11.40
CA VAL A 16 -1.74 -2.83 10.84
C VAL A 16 -0.85 -3.52 9.80
N PHE A 17 -0.44 -4.78 10.02
CA PHE A 17 0.33 -5.54 9.03
C PHE A 17 -0.46 -5.75 7.74
N GLN A 18 -1.76 -6.00 7.83
CA GLN A 18 -2.63 -6.10 6.67
C GLN A 18 -2.70 -4.77 5.90
N LEU A 19 -2.76 -3.63 6.59
CA LEU A 19 -2.63 -2.31 5.95
C LEU A 19 -1.27 -2.15 5.25
N LEU A 20 -0.16 -2.47 5.92
CA LEU A 20 1.18 -2.33 5.34
C LEU A 20 1.34 -3.16 4.07
N TYR A 21 0.78 -4.37 4.06
CA TYR A 21 0.78 -5.25 2.89
C TYR A 21 -0.04 -4.65 1.74
N ALA A 22 -1.24 -4.14 2.02
CA ALA A 22 -2.08 -3.45 1.05
C ALA A 22 -1.38 -2.21 0.46
N LEU A 23 -0.73 -1.38 1.29
CA LEU A 23 0.02 -0.21 0.85
C LEU A 23 1.20 -0.59 -0.05
N ASP A 24 1.93 -1.66 0.29
CA ASP A 24 3.05 -2.14 -0.53
C ASP A 24 2.57 -2.68 -1.89
N HIS A 25 1.48 -3.45 -1.92
CA HIS A 25 0.88 -3.97 -3.14
C HIS A 25 0.34 -2.86 -4.05
N ALA A 26 -0.33 -1.87 -3.46
CA ALA A 26 -0.76 -0.67 -4.17
C ALA A 26 0.46 0.06 -4.76
N ASN A 27 1.51 0.27 -3.97
CA ASN A 27 2.75 0.91 -4.42
C ASN A 27 3.43 0.16 -5.57
N GLN A 28 3.51 -1.18 -5.50
CA GLN A 28 4.04 -2.02 -6.57
C GLN A 28 3.21 -1.91 -7.86
N THR A 29 1.87 -1.83 -7.74
CA THR A 29 0.97 -1.63 -8.88
C THR A 29 1.23 -0.27 -9.55
N LEU A 30 1.26 0.81 -8.75
CA LEU A 30 1.47 2.17 -9.22
C LEU A 30 2.85 2.37 -9.86
N THR A 31 3.90 1.91 -9.19
CA THR A 31 5.27 1.97 -9.73
C THR A 31 5.44 1.06 -10.95
N GLY A 32 4.74 -0.07 -10.99
CA GLY A 32 4.64 -0.94 -12.15
C GLY A 32 4.11 -0.20 -13.38
N ILE A 33 3.01 0.54 -13.24
CA ILE A 33 2.43 1.36 -14.32
C ILE A 33 3.46 2.37 -14.84
N ASP A 34 4.04 3.18 -13.96
CA ASP A 34 5.04 4.19 -14.34
C ASP A 34 6.26 3.57 -15.05
N SER A 35 6.72 2.40 -14.58
CA SER A 35 7.86 1.69 -15.17
C SER A 35 7.57 1.18 -16.58
N LEU A 36 6.37 0.64 -16.81
CA LEU A 36 5.93 0.16 -18.12
C LEU A 36 5.76 1.33 -19.09
N VAL A 37 5.10 2.40 -18.65
CA VAL A 37 4.92 3.62 -19.45
C VAL A 37 6.27 4.20 -19.87
N ALA A 38 7.21 4.34 -18.93
CA ALA A 38 8.54 4.87 -19.21
C ALA A 38 9.34 3.95 -20.15
N SER A 39 9.34 2.64 -19.90
CA SER A 39 10.07 1.66 -20.70
C SER A 39 9.55 1.58 -22.13
N THR A 40 8.23 1.46 -22.32
CA THR A 40 7.61 1.41 -23.65
C THR A 40 7.80 2.73 -24.40
N THR A 41 7.71 3.87 -23.73
CA THR A 41 7.97 5.18 -24.35
C THR A 41 9.41 5.27 -24.87
N LEU A 42 10.38 4.84 -24.06
CA LEU A 42 11.79 4.81 -24.45
C LEU A 42 12.06 3.86 -25.63
N GLN A 43 11.42 2.69 -25.63
CA GLN A 43 11.53 1.74 -26.76
C GLN A 43 10.96 2.31 -28.06
N MET A 44 9.80 2.98 -28.00
CA MET A 44 9.14 3.58 -29.15
C MET A 44 9.90 4.81 -29.71
N GLN A 45 10.38 5.70 -28.84
CA GLN A 45 11.09 6.92 -29.28
C GLN A 45 12.57 6.66 -29.60
N GLY A 46 13.22 5.73 -28.92
CA GLY A 46 14.63 5.46 -29.10
C GLY A 46 14.90 4.35 -30.10
N ALA A 47 14.62 3.11 -29.69
CA ALA A 47 15.02 1.92 -30.43
C ALA A 47 14.25 1.76 -31.75
N LEU A 48 12.92 1.96 -31.71
CA LEU A 48 12.08 1.83 -32.89
C LEU A 48 12.39 2.90 -33.95
N GLU A 49 12.51 4.18 -33.55
CA GLU A 49 12.89 5.24 -34.49
C GLU A 49 14.24 4.97 -35.15
N GLN A 50 15.21 4.43 -34.40
CA GLN A 50 16.52 4.10 -34.95
C GLN A 50 16.45 2.98 -36.00
N HIS A 51 15.65 1.93 -35.76
CA HIS A 51 15.43 0.88 -36.75
C HIS A 51 14.67 1.40 -37.98
N LEU A 52 13.63 2.20 -37.79
CA LEU A 52 12.86 2.78 -38.88
C LEU A 52 13.70 3.73 -39.73
N ALA A 53 14.59 4.53 -39.13
CA ALA A 53 15.51 5.41 -39.85
C ALA A 53 16.47 4.62 -40.75
N ARG A 54 17.08 3.55 -40.22
CA ARG A 54 17.95 2.67 -41.03
C ARG A 54 17.18 1.97 -42.16
N LEU A 55 15.98 1.48 -41.88
CA LEU A 55 15.12 0.87 -42.90
C LEU A 55 14.73 1.87 -43.99
N ASN A 56 14.50 3.13 -43.63
CA ASN A 56 14.19 4.19 -44.57
C ASN A 56 15.34 4.48 -45.54
N GLU A 57 16.59 4.38 -45.07
CA GLU A 57 17.79 4.48 -45.93
C GLU A 57 17.93 3.24 -46.84
N LEU A 58 17.79 2.03 -46.28
CA LEU A 58 17.95 0.77 -47.01
C LEU A 58 16.88 0.56 -48.08
N LEU A 59 15.65 1.01 -47.84
CA LEU A 59 14.49 0.84 -48.71
C LEU A 59 14.18 2.10 -49.54
N ALA A 60 15.09 3.08 -49.58
CA ALA A 60 14.89 4.37 -50.24
C ALA A 60 14.52 4.28 -51.74
N SER A 61 14.93 3.20 -52.41
CA SER A 61 14.61 2.95 -53.82
C SER A 61 13.15 2.53 -54.08
N ARG A 62 12.40 2.18 -53.02
CA ARG A 62 11.01 1.73 -53.06
C ARG A 62 10.13 2.67 -52.22
N GLY A 63 9.57 3.67 -52.90
CA GLY A 63 8.75 4.72 -52.26
C GLY A 63 7.51 4.17 -51.53
N ASP A 64 6.95 3.06 -52.00
CA ASP A 64 5.86 2.32 -51.34
C ASP A 64 6.27 1.84 -49.94
N TYR A 65 7.45 1.22 -49.80
CA TYR A 65 7.96 0.75 -48.51
C TYR A 65 8.32 1.90 -47.57
N VAL A 66 8.92 2.97 -48.10
CA VAL A 66 9.21 4.18 -47.35
C VAL A 66 7.93 4.80 -46.77
N GLN A 67 6.83 4.81 -47.53
CA GLN A 67 5.55 5.32 -47.05
C GLN A 67 5.00 4.46 -45.90
N THR A 68 5.12 3.13 -45.99
CA THR A 68 4.75 2.22 -44.91
C THR A 68 5.57 2.47 -43.63
N LEU A 69 6.88 2.68 -43.74
CA LEU A 69 7.74 2.99 -42.60
C LEU A 69 7.39 4.32 -41.93
N LYS A 70 7.11 5.37 -42.74
CA LYS A 70 6.65 6.66 -42.21
C LYS A 70 5.31 6.55 -41.49
N PHE A 71 4.40 5.72 -42.00
CA PHE A 71 3.13 5.47 -41.33
C PHE A 71 3.34 4.72 -40.00
N ALA A 72 4.23 3.73 -39.95
CA ALA A 72 4.61 3.07 -38.71
C ALA A 72 5.21 4.06 -37.69
N GLN A 73 6.05 5.00 -38.13
CA GLN A 73 6.60 6.06 -37.27
C GLN A 73 5.50 6.96 -36.69
N GLN A 74 4.51 7.35 -37.51
CA GLN A 74 3.37 8.17 -37.04
C GLN A 74 2.54 7.43 -35.99
N LEU A 75 2.28 6.13 -36.22
CA LEU A 75 1.59 5.29 -35.24
C LEU A 75 2.39 5.18 -33.93
N ALA A 76 3.73 5.18 -33.98
CA ALA A 76 4.58 5.08 -32.79
C ALA A 76 4.52 6.37 -31.98
N GLY A 77 4.55 7.52 -32.65
CA GLY A 77 4.28 8.81 -32.03
C GLY A 77 2.89 8.87 -31.39
N SER A 78 1.87 8.28 -32.04
CA SER A 78 0.53 8.18 -31.45
C SER A 78 0.50 7.33 -30.17
N ILE A 79 1.21 6.20 -30.14
CA ILE A 79 1.31 5.36 -28.93
C ILE A 79 1.96 6.15 -27.79
N VAL A 80 3.09 6.81 -28.06
CA VAL A 80 3.79 7.62 -27.06
C VAL A 80 2.90 8.72 -26.50
N LEU A 81 2.15 9.40 -27.37
CA LEU A 81 1.23 10.45 -26.94
C LEU A 81 0.10 9.92 -26.04
N GLN A 82 -0.43 8.72 -26.31
CA GLN A 82 -1.40 8.09 -25.42
C GLN A 82 -0.80 7.69 -24.07
N LEU A 83 0.43 7.14 -24.07
CA LEU A 83 1.14 6.76 -22.85
C LEU A 83 1.46 7.97 -21.97
N GLN A 84 1.85 9.10 -22.56
CA GLN A 84 2.06 10.36 -21.85
C GLN A 84 0.77 11.00 -21.32
N GLY A 85 -0.39 10.62 -21.87
CA GLY A 85 -1.69 11.05 -21.39
C GLY A 85 -2.18 10.31 -20.14
N LEU A 86 -1.50 9.23 -19.74
CA LEU A 86 -1.79 8.54 -18.48
C LEU A 86 -1.32 9.39 -17.29
N PRO A 87 -2.02 9.35 -16.14
CA PRO A 87 -1.59 10.02 -14.93
C PRO A 87 -0.23 9.49 -14.46
N ALA A 88 0.60 10.38 -13.91
CA ALA A 88 1.87 10.01 -13.31
C ALA A 88 1.63 9.60 -11.85
N TRP A 89 2.00 8.37 -11.50
CA TRP A 89 1.71 7.81 -10.16
C TRP A 89 2.83 8.04 -9.15
N ARG A 90 3.95 8.62 -9.59
CA ARG A 90 5.16 8.79 -8.77
C ARG A 90 4.93 9.56 -7.47
N GLY A 91 4.09 10.61 -7.48
CA GLY A 91 3.73 11.36 -6.27
C GLY A 91 3.07 10.44 -5.24
N VAL A 92 1.93 9.87 -5.60
CA VAL A 92 1.19 8.93 -4.77
C VAL A 92 2.03 7.74 -4.32
N SER A 93 2.87 7.17 -5.19
CA SER A 93 3.77 6.07 -4.81
C SER A 93 4.78 6.48 -3.72
N ALA A 94 5.27 7.71 -3.76
CA ALA A 94 6.16 8.25 -2.74
C ALA A 94 5.41 8.46 -1.42
N ASP A 95 4.19 9.02 -1.48
CA ASP A 95 3.32 9.21 -0.32
C ASP A 95 2.95 7.88 0.35
N LEU A 96 2.61 6.84 -0.43
CA LEU A 96 2.32 5.50 0.10
C LEU A 96 3.56 4.89 0.76
N THR A 97 4.75 5.11 0.18
CA THR A 97 6.01 4.62 0.74
C THR A 97 6.34 5.31 2.06
N GLU A 98 6.16 6.63 2.13
CA GLU A 98 6.34 7.41 3.36
C GLU A 98 5.34 6.97 4.44
N LEU A 99 4.05 6.85 4.07
CA LEU A 99 2.99 6.40 4.96
C LEU A 99 3.28 5.01 5.53
N SER A 100 3.66 4.06 4.67
CA SER A 100 4.02 2.69 5.08
C SER A 100 5.19 2.70 6.08
N GLY A 101 6.23 3.50 5.80
CA GLY A 101 7.37 3.67 6.71
C GLY A 101 6.98 4.26 8.07
N GLN A 102 6.13 5.29 8.08
CA GLN A 102 5.66 5.92 9.33
C GLN A 102 4.78 4.97 10.15
N VAL A 103 3.83 4.28 9.50
CA VAL A 103 2.93 3.32 10.16
C VAL A 103 3.72 2.16 10.74
N ALA A 104 4.65 1.57 9.98
CA ALA A 104 5.49 0.48 10.47
C ALA A 104 6.37 0.90 11.66
N TYR A 105 6.92 2.11 11.63
CA TYR A 105 7.69 2.66 12.73
C TYR A 105 6.84 2.83 13.99
N VAL A 106 5.67 3.46 13.88
CA VAL A 106 4.77 3.68 15.03
C VAL A 106 4.31 2.34 15.61
N GLU A 107 3.94 1.39 14.76
CA GLU A 107 3.43 0.09 15.19
C GLU A 107 4.49 -0.73 15.92
N TYR A 108 5.74 -0.73 15.43
CA TYR A 108 6.86 -1.39 16.10
C TYR A 108 7.00 -0.95 17.56
N TYR A 109 6.99 0.36 17.82
CA TYR A 109 7.10 0.89 19.17
C TYR A 109 5.83 0.68 19.99
N ARG A 110 4.65 0.81 19.39
CA ARG A 110 3.36 0.56 20.06
C ARG A 110 3.32 -0.87 20.58
N TRP A 111 3.58 -1.84 19.71
CA TRP A 111 3.55 -3.26 20.04
C TRP A 111 4.56 -3.61 21.14
N LEU A 112 5.79 -3.10 21.03
CA LEU A 112 6.84 -3.33 22.03
C LEU A 112 6.50 -2.66 23.37
N ALA A 113 5.95 -1.44 23.36
CA ALA A 113 5.55 -0.73 24.57
C ALA A 113 4.48 -1.51 25.35
N TYR A 114 3.49 -2.07 24.66
CA TYR A 114 2.47 -2.91 25.29
C TYR A 114 3.04 -4.21 25.86
N LEU A 115 3.95 -4.87 25.14
CA LEU A 115 4.62 -6.07 25.64
C LEU A 115 5.40 -5.78 26.94
N LEU A 116 6.16 -4.69 26.98
CA LEU A 116 6.87 -4.24 28.18
C LEU A 116 5.89 -3.87 29.31
N PHE A 117 4.78 -3.21 28.98
CA PHE A 117 3.75 -2.84 29.94
C PHE A 117 3.10 -4.08 30.57
N PHE A 118 2.81 -5.13 29.79
CA PHE A 118 2.26 -6.39 30.30
C PHE A 118 3.24 -7.11 31.23
N ILE A 119 4.54 -7.14 30.89
CA ILE A 119 5.58 -7.69 31.76
C ILE A 119 5.61 -6.90 33.08
N LEU A 120 5.55 -5.57 33.01
CA LEU A 120 5.53 -4.73 34.19
C LEU A 120 4.29 -5.03 35.07
N VAL A 121 3.09 -5.15 34.49
CA VAL A 121 1.87 -5.57 35.23
C VAL A 121 2.08 -6.91 35.93
N LEU A 122 2.60 -7.92 35.23
CA LEU A 122 2.82 -9.25 35.81
C LEU A 122 3.84 -9.23 36.96
N THR A 123 4.93 -8.48 36.82
CA THR A 123 5.94 -8.35 37.88
C THR A 123 5.38 -7.66 39.13
N VAL A 124 4.60 -6.59 38.97
CA VAL A 124 3.94 -5.90 40.10
C VAL A 124 2.91 -6.81 40.78
N CYS A 125 2.13 -7.57 40.00
CA CYS A 125 1.21 -8.57 40.54
C CYS A 125 1.94 -9.65 41.36
N LEU A 126 3.08 -10.15 40.88
CA LEU A 126 3.88 -11.14 41.60
C LEU A 126 4.48 -10.56 42.89
N LEU A 127 4.99 -9.33 42.84
CA LEU A 127 5.47 -8.61 44.04
C LEU A 127 4.35 -8.40 45.06
N ALA A 128 3.13 -8.11 44.60
CA ALA A 128 1.97 -7.98 45.49
C ALA A 128 1.64 -9.31 46.20
N CYS A 129 1.63 -10.43 45.47
CA CYS A 129 1.44 -11.75 46.05
C CYS A 129 2.53 -12.10 47.08
N LEU A 130 3.80 -11.83 46.75
CA LEU A 130 4.93 -12.06 47.67
C LEU A 130 4.87 -11.16 48.92
N GLY A 131 4.52 -9.89 48.75
CA GLY A 131 4.37 -8.93 49.85
C GLY A 131 3.29 -9.36 50.84
N LEU A 132 2.15 -9.85 50.32
CA LEU A 132 1.07 -10.42 51.13
C LEU A 132 1.50 -11.71 51.83
N ALA A 133 2.19 -12.62 51.13
CA ALA A 133 2.61 -13.91 51.70
C ALA A 133 3.72 -13.79 52.76
N LYS A 134 4.65 -12.84 52.61
CA LYS A 134 5.78 -12.65 53.54
C LYS A 134 5.50 -11.67 54.67
N HIS A 135 4.36 -10.97 54.65
CA HIS A 135 4.02 -9.91 55.61
C HIS A 135 5.12 -8.85 55.82
N SER A 136 5.98 -8.64 54.80
CA SER A 136 7.10 -7.72 54.90
C SER A 136 6.64 -6.28 54.68
N ARG A 137 6.90 -5.43 55.68
CA ARG A 137 6.60 -4.00 55.65
C ARG A 137 7.25 -3.29 54.46
N CYS A 138 8.51 -3.63 54.15
CA CYS A 138 9.22 -3.04 53.01
C CYS A 138 8.56 -3.40 51.67
N LEU A 139 8.18 -4.68 51.49
CA LEU A 139 7.54 -5.14 50.26
C LEU A 139 6.15 -4.53 50.05
N LEU A 140 5.39 -4.32 51.13
CA LEU A 140 4.07 -3.68 51.07
C LEU A 140 4.15 -2.20 50.68
N VAL A 141 5.15 -1.46 51.16
CA VAL A 141 5.40 -0.06 50.73
C VAL A 141 5.80 -0.02 49.26
N MET A 142 6.73 -0.88 48.84
CA MET A 142 7.12 -0.98 47.42
C MET A 142 5.94 -1.33 46.52
N MET A 143 5.08 -2.26 46.96
CA MET A 143 3.86 -2.62 46.23
C MET A 143 2.89 -1.44 46.08
N LEU A 144 2.71 -0.62 47.11
CA LEU A 144 1.85 0.56 47.03
C LEU A 144 2.38 1.58 46.00
N CYS A 145 3.69 1.87 46.05
CA CYS A 145 4.33 2.79 45.09
C CYS A 145 4.21 2.26 43.65
N CYS A 146 4.54 0.98 43.42
CA CYS A 146 4.39 0.36 42.11
C CYS A 146 2.93 0.33 41.65
N GLY A 147 1.98 0.02 42.55
CA GLY A 147 0.55 0.00 42.23
C GLY A 147 0.00 1.37 41.80
N LEU A 148 0.45 2.46 42.43
CA LEU A 148 0.12 3.82 42.02
C LEU A 148 0.71 4.16 40.65
N LEU A 149 1.96 3.78 40.38
CA LEU A 149 2.58 3.96 39.07
C LEU A 149 1.79 3.19 37.99
N MET A 150 1.46 1.93 38.25
CA MET A 150 0.67 1.12 37.32
C MET A 150 -0.72 1.69 37.07
N LEU A 151 -1.36 2.23 38.10
CA LEU A 151 -2.65 2.92 37.96
C LEU A 151 -2.54 4.11 37.00
N VAL A 152 -1.52 4.95 37.15
CA VAL A 152 -1.27 6.09 36.26
C VAL A 152 -1.01 5.61 34.82
N LEU A 153 -0.16 4.60 34.65
CA LEU A 153 0.14 4.04 33.33
C LEU A 153 -1.10 3.41 32.67
N SER A 154 -1.96 2.71 33.42
CA SER A 154 -3.20 2.15 32.89
C SER A 154 -4.19 3.22 32.43
N TRP A 155 -4.32 4.33 33.16
CA TRP A 155 -5.14 5.46 32.71
C TRP A 155 -4.54 6.18 31.50
N ALA A 156 -3.22 6.35 31.46
CA ALA A 156 -2.53 6.92 30.30
C ALA A 156 -2.71 6.04 29.04
N SER A 157 -2.57 4.72 29.19
CA SER A 157 -2.82 3.73 28.14
C SER A 157 -4.25 3.84 27.64
N MET A 158 -5.24 3.86 28.54
CA MET A 158 -6.66 4.02 28.18
C MET A 158 -6.91 5.31 27.38
N ALA A 159 -6.27 6.42 27.77
CA ALA A 159 -6.42 7.69 27.06
C ALA A 159 -5.85 7.62 25.64
N VAL A 160 -4.67 7.00 25.47
CA VAL A 160 -4.04 6.81 24.16
C VAL A 160 -4.87 5.87 23.28
N ASP A 161 -5.32 4.74 23.82
CA ASP A 161 -6.14 3.76 23.09
C ASP A 161 -7.47 4.38 22.64
N THR A 162 -8.11 5.18 23.51
CA THR A 162 -9.36 5.87 23.17
C THR A 162 -9.14 6.92 22.08
N ALA A 163 -8.06 7.70 22.16
CA ALA A 163 -7.73 8.69 21.13
C ALA A 163 -7.44 8.03 19.78
N ALA A 164 -6.67 6.94 19.78
CA ALA A 164 -6.39 6.15 18.58
C ALA A 164 -7.67 5.56 18.00
N ALA A 165 -8.51 4.94 18.83
CA ALA A 165 -9.76 4.31 18.39
C ALA A 165 -10.75 5.33 17.80
N VAL A 166 -10.86 6.53 18.38
CA VAL A 166 -11.69 7.61 17.82
C VAL A 166 -11.12 8.09 16.49
N GLY A 167 -9.81 8.36 16.42
CA GLY A 167 -9.17 8.82 15.19
C GLY A 167 -9.28 7.82 14.03
N THR A 168 -9.08 6.53 14.31
CA THR A 168 -9.27 5.47 13.31
C THR A 168 -10.74 5.31 12.93
N SER A 169 -11.65 5.34 13.90
CA SER A 169 -13.09 5.25 13.63
C SER A 169 -13.60 6.40 12.75
N ASP A 170 -13.14 7.63 12.99
CA ASP A 170 -13.51 8.80 12.17
C ASP A 170 -13.09 8.61 10.70
N PHE A 171 -11.88 8.08 10.46
CA PHE A 171 -11.45 7.69 9.12
C PHE A 171 -12.36 6.61 8.53
N CYS A 172 -12.70 5.58 9.31
CA CYS A 172 -13.52 4.45 8.86
C CYS A 172 -14.99 4.80 8.54
N VAL A 173 -15.50 5.93 9.04
CA VAL A 173 -16.84 6.42 8.68
C VAL A 173 -16.90 6.92 7.23
N ALA A 174 -15.82 7.49 6.70
CA ALA A 174 -15.78 8.05 5.35
C ALA A 174 -14.38 7.95 4.70
N PRO A 175 -13.85 6.73 4.51
CA PRO A 175 -12.49 6.55 3.98
C PRO A 175 -12.36 7.06 2.54
N ASP A 176 -13.38 6.90 1.71
CA ASP A 176 -13.39 7.35 0.31
C ASP A 176 -13.14 8.86 0.21
N LYS A 177 -13.81 9.64 1.07
CA LYS A 177 -13.69 11.11 1.09
C LYS A 177 -12.32 11.55 1.56
N PHE A 178 -11.75 10.84 2.54
CA PHE A 178 -10.40 11.11 3.01
C PHE A 178 -9.38 10.91 1.88
N ILE A 179 -9.45 9.79 1.16
CA ILE A 179 -8.55 9.49 0.06
C ILE A 179 -8.72 10.48 -1.10
N MET A 180 -9.96 10.80 -1.49
CA MET A 180 -10.22 11.80 -2.53
C MET A 180 -9.64 13.18 -2.17
N ASN A 181 -9.78 13.62 -0.92
CA ASN A 181 -9.24 14.90 -0.48
C ASN A 181 -7.70 14.89 -0.40
N GLN A 182 -7.09 13.77 -0.02
CA GLN A 182 -5.63 13.63 0.00
C GLN A 182 -5.01 13.61 -1.40
N THR A 183 -5.72 13.08 -2.38
CA THR A 183 -5.20 12.87 -3.75
C THR A 183 -5.59 13.98 -4.75
N ASP A 184 -6.38 14.98 -4.32
CA ASP A 184 -6.98 16.02 -5.17
C ASP A 184 -5.97 16.82 -6.01
N ASN A 185 -4.74 17.01 -5.51
CA ASN A 185 -3.69 17.75 -6.20
C ASN A 185 -2.85 16.91 -7.18
N GLU A 186 -2.91 15.58 -7.08
CA GLU A 186 -2.03 14.68 -7.85
C GLU A 186 -2.76 13.92 -8.94
N ILE A 187 -3.99 13.48 -8.67
CA ILE A 187 -4.77 12.64 -9.58
C ILE A 187 -6.17 13.23 -9.74
N SER A 188 -6.69 13.20 -10.97
CA SER A 188 -8.06 13.61 -11.25
C SER A 188 -9.08 12.80 -10.42
N ALA A 189 -10.10 13.47 -9.88
CA ALA A 189 -11.16 12.84 -9.09
C ALA A 189 -11.87 11.67 -9.81
N GLU A 190 -11.99 11.71 -11.15
CA GLU A 190 -12.57 10.62 -11.94
C GLU A 190 -11.78 9.31 -11.82
N VAL A 191 -10.44 9.40 -11.87
CA VAL A 191 -9.54 8.25 -11.74
C VAL A 191 -9.59 7.69 -10.31
N VAL A 192 -9.56 8.57 -9.30
CA VAL A 192 -9.66 8.14 -7.90
C VAL A 192 -11.00 7.44 -7.65
N HIS A 193 -12.11 8.01 -8.16
CA HIS A 193 -13.44 7.41 -8.08
C HIS A 193 -13.51 6.05 -8.78
N TYR A 194 -12.85 5.88 -9.93
CA TYR A 194 -12.76 4.61 -10.65
C TYR A 194 -12.16 3.50 -9.78
N TYR A 195 -11.07 3.79 -9.07
CA TYR A 195 -10.42 2.81 -8.19
C TYR A 195 -11.16 2.60 -6.85
N LEU A 196 -11.74 3.65 -6.26
CA LEU A 196 -12.43 3.54 -4.97
C LEU A 196 -13.74 2.76 -5.07
N TYR A 197 -14.52 2.95 -6.13
CA TYR A 197 -15.83 2.29 -6.26
C TYR A 197 -15.80 1.03 -7.14
N CYS A 198 -14.91 0.98 -8.13
CA CYS A 198 -14.74 -0.14 -9.06
C CYS A 198 -16.07 -0.75 -9.56
N ASP A 199 -17.03 0.11 -9.93
CA ASP A 199 -18.34 -0.31 -10.40
C ASP A 199 -18.23 -0.96 -11.79
N GLN A 200 -19.03 -2.00 -12.02
CA GLN A 200 -19.10 -2.71 -13.29
C GLN A 200 -19.72 -1.87 -14.41
N SER A 201 -20.50 -0.83 -14.05
CA SER A 201 -21.16 0.06 -15.01
C SER A 201 -20.24 1.16 -15.56
N LEU A 202 -19.14 1.45 -14.85
CA LEU A 202 -18.19 2.51 -15.20
C LEU A 202 -17.13 1.97 -16.16
N SER A 203 -17.03 2.59 -17.34
CA SER A 203 -15.92 2.31 -18.26
C SER A 203 -14.61 2.85 -17.69
N SER A 204 -13.51 2.12 -17.89
CA SER A 204 -12.18 2.58 -17.49
C SER A 204 -11.87 3.94 -18.15
N PRO A 205 -11.40 4.96 -17.38
CA PRO A 205 -10.98 6.24 -17.95
C PRO A 205 -9.80 6.08 -18.93
N PHE A 206 -9.09 4.96 -18.85
CA PHE A 206 -7.95 4.63 -19.70
C PHE A 206 -8.33 3.89 -20.98
N GLN A 207 -9.61 3.53 -21.14
CA GLN A 207 -10.08 2.68 -22.26
C GLN A 207 -9.73 3.28 -23.62
N GLN A 208 -9.88 4.59 -23.80
CA GLN A 208 -9.56 5.26 -25.06
C GLN A 208 -8.06 5.17 -25.38
N ALA A 209 -7.20 5.47 -24.40
CA ALA A 209 -5.75 5.42 -24.57
C ALA A 209 -5.28 4.00 -24.90
N LEU A 210 -5.76 3.00 -24.16
CA LEU A 210 -5.44 1.59 -24.39
C LEU A 210 -5.93 1.09 -25.75
N THR A 211 -7.13 1.50 -26.17
CA THR A 211 -7.69 1.11 -27.47
C THR A 211 -6.87 1.71 -28.63
N VAL A 212 -6.45 2.97 -28.51
CA VAL A 212 -5.61 3.63 -29.54
C VAL A 212 -4.24 3.00 -29.58
N PHE A 213 -3.64 2.69 -28.42
CA PHE A 213 -2.38 1.95 -28.35
C PHE A 213 -2.52 0.59 -29.06
N GLN A 214 -3.50 -0.23 -28.67
CA GLN A 214 -3.74 -1.54 -29.27
C GLN A 214 -3.88 -1.47 -30.80
N ARG A 215 -4.76 -0.59 -31.31
CA ARG A 215 -4.98 -0.45 -32.76
C ARG A 215 -3.72 -0.01 -33.50
N SER A 216 -2.96 0.93 -32.93
CA SER A 216 -1.73 1.42 -33.54
C SER A 216 -0.67 0.33 -33.61
N LEU A 217 -0.52 -0.44 -32.53
CA LEU A 217 0.43 -1.54 -32.45
C LEU A 217 0.08 -2.67 -33.43
N THR A 218 -1.18 -3.14 -33.44
CA THR A 218 -1.60 -4.19 -34.38
C THR A 218 -1.46 -3.75 -35.83
N THR A 219 -1.75 -2.48 -36.13
CA THR A 219 -1.57 -1.94 -37.48
C THR A 219 -0.10 -1.95 -37.87
N MET A 220 0.82 -1.53 -37.00
CA MET A 220 2.26 -1.63 -37.26
C MET A 220 2.71 -3.08 -37.48
N GLN A 221 2.27 -4.01 -36.65
CA GLN A 221 2.62 -5.43 -36.79
C GLN A 221 2.23 -5.96 -38.17
N ILE A 222 1.03 -5.65 -38.65
CA ILE A 222 0.56 -6.04 -39.99
C ILE A 222 1.46 -5.41 -41.08
N GLN A 223 1.79 -4.13 -40.96
CA GLN A 223 2.63 -3.43 -41.95
C GLN A 223 4.07 -3.98 -42.00
N ILE A 224 4.67 -4.21 -40.83
CA ILE A 224 6.03 -4.76 -40.71
C ILE A 224 6.08 -6.20 -41.20
N GLN A 225 5.08 -7.03 -40.87
CA GLN A 225 4.98 -8.39 -41.39
C GLN A 225 4.87 -8.41 -42.92
N GLY A 226 4.12 -7.47 -43.50
CA GLY A 226 4.07 -7.27 -44.96
C GLY A 226 5.45 -6.92 -45.53
N LEU A 227 6.18 -5.98 -44.92
CA LEU A 227 7.54 -5.64 -45.34
C LEU A 227 8.50 -6.83 -45.23
N ILE A 228 8.41 -7.63 -44.16
CA ILE A 228 9.20 -8.86 -44.00
C ILE A 228 8.93 -9.82 -45.17
N GLN A 229 7.66 -10.04 -45.53
CA GLN A 229 7.31 -10.99 -46.58
C GLN A 229 7.72 -10.53 -47.98
N TYR A 230 7.61 -9.23 -48.28
CA TYR A 230 7.78 -8.72 -49.65
C TYR A 230 9.10 -7.99 -49.90
N ALA A 231 9.68 -7.33 -48.89
CA ALA A 231 10.91 -6.56 -49.06
C ALA A 231 12.17 -7.40 -48.87
N LEU A 232 12.18 -8.41 -47.99
CA LEU A 232 13.39 -9.20 -47.71
C LEU A 232 13.98 -9.94 -48.92
N PRO A 233 13.20 -10.53 -49.84
CA PRO A 233 13.76 -11.14 -51.05
C PRO A 233 14.52 -10.15 -51.94
N LEU A 234 14.19 -8.86 -51.84
CA LEU A 234 14.77 -7.77 -52.64
C LEU A 234 15.87 -7.02 -51.89
N PHE A 235 15.76 -6.91 -50.56
CA PHE A 235 16.64 -6.16 -49.67
C PHE A 235 17.05 -7.02 -48.46
N PRO A 236 17.92 -8.02 -48.64
CA PRO A 236 18.31 -8.93 -47.56
C PRO A 236 19.03 -8.21 -46.41
N THR A 237 19.68 -7.07 -46.67
CA THR A 237 20.33 -6.25 -45.64
C THR A 237 19.35 -5.61 -44.65
N ALA A 238 18.05 -5.52 -44.99
CA ALA A 238 17.02 -4.98 -44.11
C ALA A 238 16.51 -5.99 -43.06
N GLU A 239 16.87 -7.27 -43.18
CA GLU A 239 16.40 -8.36 -42.30
C GLU A 239 16.60 -8.06 -40.81
N LYS A 240 17.81 -7.65 -40.45
CA LYS A 240 18.17 -7.38 -39.06
C LYS A 240 17.29 -6.27 -38.45
N ASP A 241 17.04 -5.20 -39.21
CA ASP A 241 16.25 -4.07 -38.71
C ASP A 241 14.75 -4.39 -38.69
N LEU A 242 14.21 -5.09 -39.69
CA LEU A 242 12.81 -5.51 -39.71
C LEU A 242 12.48 -6.49 -38.57
N LEU A 243 13.36 -7.46 -38.30
CA LEU A 243 13.22 -8.36 -37.15
C LEU A 243 13.39 -7.62 -35.81
N GLY A 244 14.28 -6.63 -35.75
CA GLY A 244 14.42 -5.75 -34.59
C GLY A 244 13.13 -4.97 -34.29
N VAL A 245 12.51 -4.40 -35.33
CA VAL A 245 11.19 -3.76 -35.19
C VAL A 245 10.14 -4.77 -34.71
N GLN A 246 10.07 -5.95 -35.31
CA GLN A 246 9.09 -6.97 -34.90
C GLN A 246 9.26 -7.35 -33.42
N GLN A 247 10.50 -7.50 -32.94
CA GLN A 247 10.79 -7.82 -31.55
C GLN A 247 10.33 -6.68 -30.61
N LEU A 248 10.55 -5.42 -30.98
CA LEU A 248 10.08 -4.26 -30.21
C LEU A 248 8.55 -4.20 -30.17
N LEU A 249 7.87 -4.48 -31.28
CA LEU A 249 6.41 -4.52 -31.32
C LEU A 249 5.84 -5.65 -30.45
N ASN A 250 6.46 -6.85 -30.49
CA ASN A 250 6.06 -7.96 -29.61
C ASN A 250 6.26 -7.63 -28.13
N SER A 251 7.38 -6.97 -27.77
CA SER A 251 7.62 -6.49 -26.40
C SER A 251 6.64 -5.38 -25.98
N SER A 252 6.19 -4.58 -26.94
CA SER A 252 5.20 -3.52 -26.69
C SER A 252 3.80 -4.10 -26.51
N GLU A 253 3.48 -5.21 -27.19
CA GLU A 253 2.23 -5.96 -27.01
C GLU A 253 2.15 -6.57 -25.62
N THR A 254 3.23 -7.21 -25.14
CA THR A 254 3.28 -7.72 -23.76
C THR A 254 3.14 -6.60 -22.74
N SER A 255 3.81 -5.47 -22.98
CA SER A 255 3.70 -4.28 -22.13
C SER A 255 2.27 -3.73 -22.10
N LEU A 256 1.58 -3.69 -23.24
CA LEU A 256 0.17 -3.26 -23.32
C LEU A 256 -0.75 -4.18 -22.50
N HIS A 257 -0.57 -5.50 -22.58
CA HIS A 257 -1.37 -6.44 -21.80
C HIS A 257 -1.14 -6.29 -20.30
N GLN A 258 0.12 -6.15 -19.88
CA GLN A 258 0.46 -5.91 -18.47
C GLN A 258 -0.09 -4.56 -17.98
N LEU A 259 0.06 -3.50 -18.78
CA LEU A 259 -0.46 -2.17 -18.46
C LEU A 259 -2.00 -2.19 -18.33
N THR A 260 -2.69 -2.93 -19.21
CA THR A 260 -4.14 -3.10 -19.12
C THR A 260 -4.55 -3.78 -17.82
N ALA A 261 -3.79 -4.80 -17.38
CA ALA A 261 -4.07 -5.50 -16.13
C ALA A 261 -3.80 -4.63 -14.89
N LEU A 262 -2.73 -3.83 -14.89
CA LEU A 262 -2.41 -2.94 -13.76
C LEU A 262 -3.36 -1.73 -13.68
N LEU A 263 -3.86 -1.24 -14.81
CA LEU A 263 -4.84 -0.15 -14.86
C LEU A 263 -6.27 -0.60 -14.55
N ASP A 264 -6.53 -1.90 -14.45
CA ASP A 264 -7.84 -2.42 -14.04
C ASP A 264 -8.12 -2.08 -12.57
N CYS A 265 -9.32 -1.56 -12.28
CA CYS A 265 -9.64 -1.13 -10.92
C CYS A 265 -9.58 -2.24 -9.88
N ARG A 266 -9.80 -3.51 -10.26
CA ARG A 266 -10.02 -4.60 -9.30
C ARG A 266 -8.82 -4.87 -8.42
N GLY A 267 -7.61 -4.74 -8.95
CA GLY A 267 -6.37 -4.96 -8.20
C GLY A 267 -6.24 -3.93 -7.08
N LEU A 268 -6.17 -2.65 -7.45
CA LEU A 268 -5.99 -1.56 -6.49
C LEU A 268 -7.21 -1.39 -5.56
N HIS A 269 -8.42 -1.65 -6.04
CA HIS A 269 -9.64 -1.66 -5.22
C HIS A 269 -9.59 -2.77 -4.17
N LYS A 270 -9.09 -3.95 -4.53
CA LYS A 270 -8.88 -5.03 -3.56
C LYS A 270 -7.86 -4.62 -2.50
N ASP A 271 -6.72 -4.06 -2.89
CA ASP A 271 -5.71 -3.60 -1.93
C ASP A 271 -6.29 -2.53 -0.99
N TYR A 272 -7.08 -1.60 -1.54
CA TYR A 272 -7.82 -0.62 -0.76
C TYR A 272 -8.77 -1.26 0.28
N LEU A 273 -9.60 -2.22 -0.13
CA LEU A 273 -10.51 -2.92 0.78
C LEU A 273 -9.75 -3.75 1.82
N ASP A 274 -8.67 -4.43 1.44
CA ASP A 274 -7.86 -5.22 2.37
C ASP A 274 -7.25 -4.29 3.45
N GLY A 275 -6.76 -3.10 3.06
CA GLY A 275 -6.25 -2.09 3.98
C GLY A 275 -7.34 -1.53 4.92
N LEU A 276 -8.55 -1.30 4.40
CA LEU A 276 -9.70 -0.90 5.21
C LEU A 276 -10.11 -1.98 6.21
N ILE A 277 -10.16 -3.24 5.78
CA ILE A 277 -10.50 -4.34 6.67
C ILE A 277 -9.48 -4.40 7.81
N GLY A 278 -8.19 -4.33 7.50
CA GLY A 278 -7.13 -4.36 8.50
C GLY A 278 -7.25 -3.24 9.54
N ILE A 279 -7.48 -1.98 9.13
CA ILE A 279 -7.58 -0.87 10.10
C ILE A 279 -8.94 -0.78 10.77
N CYS A 280 -10.03 -0.83 10.00
CA CYS A 280 -11.37 -0.49 10.46
C CYS A 280 -12.07 -1.62 11.20
N TYR A 281 -11.62 -2.86 11.01
CA TYR A 281 -12.13 -4.02 11.73
C TYR A 281 -11.09 -4.53 12.71
N ASP A 282 -10.04 -5.21 12.23
CA ASP A 282 -9.08 -5.89 13.10
C ASP A 282 -8.31 -4.90 13.99
N GLY A 283 -7.90 -3.76 13.42
CA GLY A 283 -7.21 -2.68 14.14
C GLY A 283 -8.07 -2.04 15.23
N VAL A 284 -9.30 -1.64 14.90
CA VAL A 284 -10.25 -1.07 15.88
C VAL A 284 -10.65 -2.10 16.94
N GLU A 285 -10.89 -3.35 16.56
CA GLU A 285 -11.19 -4.44 17.49
C GLU A 285 -10.04 -4.66 18.47
N GLY A 286 -8.79 -4.70 17.98
CA GLY A 286 -7.60 -4.78 18.81
C GLY A 286 -7.48 -3.63 19.81
N LEU A 287 -7.74 -2.39 19.37
CA LEU A 287 -7.74 -1.20 20.23
C LEU A 287 -8.83 -1.27 21.31
N LEU A 288 -10.00 -1.82 21.02
CA LEU A 288 -11.06 -2.05 22.00
C LEU A 288 -10.63 -3.02 23.10
N TYR A 289 -9.95 -4.12 22.74
CA TYR A 289 -9.42 -5.06 23.74
C TYR A 289 -8.27 -4.47 24.56
N LEU A 290 -7.42 -3.64 23.96
CA LEU A 290 -6.40 -2.88 24.68
C LEU A 290 -7.02 -1.89 25.68
N GLY A 291 -8.06 -1.16 25.28
CA GLY A 291 -8.83 -0.31 26.17
C GLY A 291 -9.48 -1.09 27.32
N LEU A 292 -10.07 -2.26 27.04
CA LEU A 292 -10.61 -3.15 28.06
C LEU A 292 -9.54 -3.64 29.03
N PHE A 293 -8.36 -4.00 28.53
CA PHE A 293 -7.21 -4.34 29.38
C PHE A 293 -6.84 -3.17 30.30
N SER A 294 -6.70 -1.96 29.75
CA SER A 294 -6.34 -0.74 30.48
C SER A 294 -7.35 -0.42 31.58
N LEU A 295 -8.64 -0.52 31.29
CA LEU A 295 -9.73 -0.32 32.26
C LEU A 295 -9.68 -1.36 33.39
N LEU A 296 -9.54 -2.64 33.06
CA LEU A 296 -9.48 -3.73 34.05
C LEU A 296 -8.22 -3.62 34.93
N ALA A 297 -7.08 -3.24 34.34
CA ALA A 297 -5.85 -3.00 35.08
C ALA A 297 -5.99 -1.80 36.02
N ALA A 298 -6.53 -0.68 35.55
CA ALA A 298 -6.79 0.50 36.37
C ALA A 298 -7.72 0.18 37.55
N ALA A 299 -8.80 -0.57 37.30
CA ALA A 299 -9.70 -1.03 38.36
C ALA A 299 -8.97 -1.91 39.39
N ALA A 300 -8.20 -2.91 38.94
CA ALA A 300 -7.44 -3.79 39.81
C ALA A 300 -6.43 -3.02 40.67
N PHE A 301 -5.61 -2.15 40.09
CA PHE A 301 -4.64 -1.35 40.85
C PHE A 301 -5.30 -0.31 41.75
N SER A 302 -6.48 0.22 41.39
CA SER A 302 -7.29 1.06 42.29
C SER A 302 -7.76 0.28 43.52
N THR A 303 -8.19 -0.98 43.34
CA THR A 303 -8.57 -1.82 44.50
C THR A 303 -7.38 -2.14 45.40
N VAL A 304 -6.23 -2.46 44.81
CA VAL A 304 -5.00 -2.79 45.56
C VAL A 304 -4.52 -1.58 46.36
N THR A 305 -4.46 -0.40 45.74
CA THR A 305 -4.03 0.84 46.40
C THR A 305 -5.00 1.27 47.51
N CYS A 306 -6.31 1.09 47.32
CA CYS A 306 -7.31 1.36 48.37
C CYS A 306 -7.28 0.33 49.53
N ALA A 307 -7.00 -0.95 49.23
CA ALA A 307 -7.01 -2.03 50.22
C ALA A 307 -5.69 -2.12 51.02
N ALA A 308 -4.56 -1.74 50.43
CA ALA A 308 -3.23 -1.88 51.03
C ALA A 308 -3.08 -1.20 52.41
N PRO A 309 -3.59 0.02 52.66
CA PRO A 309 -3.54 0.65 53.98
C PRO A 309 -4.34 -0.11 55.05
N ARG A 310 -5.47 -0.74 54.66
CA ARG A 310 -6.30 -1.54 55.56
C ARG A 310 -5.62 -2.86 55.91
N ALA A 311 -5.06 -3.52 54.91
CA ALA A 311 -4.26 -4.74 55.09
C ALA A 311 -3.05 -4.46 56.00
N TRP A 312 -2.37 -3.32 55.82
CA TRP A 312 -1.27 -2.91 56.70
C TRP A 312 -1.68 -2.78 58.16
N ARG A 313 -2.81 -2.13 58.46
CA ARG A 313 -3.30 -1.97 59.84
C ARG A 313 -3.63 -3.31 60.50
N GLN A 314 -4.24 -4.23 59.75
CA GLN A 314 -4.55 -5.58 60.26
C GLN A 314 -3.29 -6.41 60.51
N LEU A 315 -2.24 -6.21 59.71
CA LEU A 315 -0.96 -6.89 59.85
C LEU A 315 -0.05 -6.28 60.92
N ALA A 316 -0.18 -4.99 61.20
CA ALA A 316 0.55 -4.33 62.29
C ALA A 316 -0.08 -4.59 63.67
N GLY A 317 -1.35 -5.02 63.72
CA GLY A 317 -2.06 -5.38 64.95
C GLY A 317 -1.97 -6.86 65.34
N ARG A 318 -1.24 -7.69 64.57
CA ARG A 318 -0.83 -9.05 64.92
C ARG A 318 0.66 -9.07 65.24
#